data_AF-A0A6L7XCU9-F1
#
_entry.id   AF-A0A6L7XCU9-F1
#
_cell.length_a   1.000
_cell.length_b   1.000
_cell.length_c   1.000
_cell.angle_alpha   90.00
_cell.angle_beta   90.00
_cell.angle_gamma   90.00
#
_symmetry.space_group_name_H-M   'P 1'
#
loop_
_entity.id
_entity.type
_entity.pdbx_description
1 polymer ?
#
loop_
_entity_poly.entity_id
_entity_poly.type
_entity_poly.pdbx_seq_one_letter_code
_entity_poly.pdbx_strand_id
1 'polypeptide(L)'
;MERRAVISGAAQSDIGRRLHRTGIDLTVEAALRAVEDAGLTTADIDGVSTYPGFGGSFGGAMGAELHEALRLSLNWRSAGVETAGPLGAVHNAILAVATGLARHVLVFRTVVEGSGGPLRPGSGGGGGGGMAGSAGPFQFMIPYGAASAACWVACYARRH
;
A
#
# COMPACT_ATOMS: atom_id res chain seq x y z
N MET A 1 -4.41 -10.50 25.00
CA MET A 1 -3.71 -10.22 23.72
C MET A 1 -3.77 -8.74 23.34
N GLU A 2 -4.85 -8.03 23.65
CA GLU A 2 -5.15 -6.66 23.19
C GLU A 2 -4.14 -5.56 23.56
N ARG A 3 -3.26 -5.76 24.55
CA ARG A 3 -2.25 -4.76 24.98
C ARG A 3 -0.81 -5.09 24.57
N ARG A 4 -0.60 -5.97 23.60
CA ARG A 4 0.75 -6.39 23.16
C ARG A 4 1.31 -5.61 21.99
N ALA A 5 0.45 -4.93 21.22
CA ALA A 5 0.87 -4.14 20.07
C ALA A 5 0.69 -2.64 20.37
N VAL A 6 1.62 -1.84 19.87
CA VAL A 6 1.59 -0.38 19.93
C VAL A 6 1.97 0.16 18.56
N ILE A 7 1.40 1.29 18.18
CA ILE A 7 1.89 2.07 17.03
C ILE A 7 3.03 2.93 17.58
N SER A 8 4.27 2.50 17.33
CA SER A 8 5.46 3.21 17.81
C SER A 8 5.89 4.36 16.90
N GLY A 9 5.49 4.34 15.62
CA GLY A 9 5.75 5.42 14.68
C GLY A 9 4.80 5.40 13.49
N ALA A 10 4.63 6.55 12.85
CA ALA A 10 3.80 6.73 11.68
C ALA A 10 4.36 7.83 10.78
N ALA A 11 4.39 7.57 9.48
CA ALA A 11 4.81 8.58 8.52
C ALA A 11 4.09 8.43 7.20
N GLN A 12 4.26 9.44 6.37
CA GLN A 12 3.75 9.51 5.02
C GLN A 12 4.85 10.03 4.11
N SER A 13 4.86 9.54 2.87
CA SER A 13 5.64 10.17 1.81
C SER A 13 4.97 11.44 1.33
N ASP A 14 5.68 12.16 0.46
CA ASP A 14 5.14 13.32 -0.22
C ASP A 14 3.83 12.97 -0.96
N ILE A 15 2.79 13.77 -0.73
CA ILE A 15 1.53 13.71 -1.47
C ILE A 15 1.52 14.82 -2.50
N GLY A 16 1.24 14.48 -3.75
CA GLY A 16 1.05 15.47 -4.79
C GLY A 16 0.62 14.88 -6.11
N ARG A 17 0.33 15.79 -7.04
CA ARG A 17 0.08 15.44 -8.44
C ARG A 17 1.39 15.51 -9.21
N ARG A 18 1.64 14.54 -10.11
CA ARG A 18 2.84 14.54 -10.97
C ARG A 18 4.15 14.72 -10.18
N LEU A 19 4.30 13.90 -9.13
CA LEU A 19 5.55 13.79 -8.37
C LEU A 19 6.69 13.21 -9.20
N HIS A 20 6.42 12.57 -10.34
CA HIS A 20 7.42 11.93 -11.20
C HIS A 20 8.25 10.84 -10.49
N ARG A 21 7.71 10.28 -9.40
CA ARG A 21 8.33 9.21 -8.63
C ARG A 21 7.57 7.90 -8.79
N THR A 22 8.29 6.80 -8.65
CA THR A 22 7.70 5.47 -8.71
C THR A 22 6.91 5.17 -7.44
N GLY A 23 6.01 4.18 -7.49
CA GLY A 23 5.31 3.73 -6.29
C GLY A 23 6.26 3.23 -5.22
N ILE A 24 7.28 2.45 -5.60
CA ILE A 24 8.27 1.91 -4.66
C ILE A 24 9.11 3.01 -4.01
N ASP A 25 9.47 4.06 -4.75
CA ASP A 25 10.15 5.24 -4.23
C ASP A 25 9.40 5.90 -3.07
N LEU A 26 8.09 6.13 -3.27
CA LEU A 26 7.22 6.75 -2.28
C LEU A 26 6.95 5.79 -1.10
N THR A 27 6.92 4.48 -1.34
CA THR A 27 6.81 3.49 -0.26
C THR A 27 8.06 3.47 0.59
N VAL A 28 9.25 3.45 -0.01
CA VAL A 28 10.54 3.43 0.69
C VAL A 28 10.71 4.68 1.54
N GLU A 29 10.39 5.85 1.00
CA GLU A 29 10.41 7.11 1.76
C GLU A 29 9.49 7.06 2.98
N ALA A 30 8.24 6.67 2.79
CA ALA A 30 7.27 6.56 3.89
C ALA A 30 7.73 5.53 4.94
N ALA A 31 8.27 4.40 4.50
CA ALA A 31 8.78 3.34 5.37
C ALA A 31 9.96 3.82 6.22
N LEU A 32 10.96 4.45 5.61
CA LEU A 32 12.13 4.94 6.33
C LEU A 32 11.76 6.02 7.35
N ARG A 33 10.90 6.97 6.98
CA ARG A 33 10.40 7.99 7.92
C ARG A 33 9.61 7.38 9.08
N ALA A 34 8.80 6.36 8.83
CA ALA A 34 8.01 5.71 9.89
C ALA A 34 8.90 4.89 10.85
N VAL A 35 9.96 4.27 10.33
CA VAL A 35 10.96 3.55 11.13
C VAL A 35 11.76 4.53 11.99
N GLU A 36 12.16 5.67 11.42
CA GLU A 36 12.85 6.74 12.14
C GLU A 36 11.97 7.37 13.23
N ASP A 37 10.69 7.66 12.93
CA ASP A 37 9.71 8.17 13.90
C ASP A 37 9.50 7.21 15.08
N ALA A 38 9.60 5.90 14.83
CA ALA A 38 9.58 4.89 15.88
C ALA A 38 10.89 4.79 16.69
N GLY A 39 11.94 5.53 16.32
CA GLY A 39 13.28 5.43 16.92
C GLY A 39 13.99 4.10 16.61
N LEU A 40 13.62 3.45 15.50
CA LEU A 40 14.14 2.14 15.09
C LEU A 40 15.05 2.27 13.86
N THR A 41 15.65 1.16 13.47
CA THR A 41 16.34 1.00 12.19
C THR A 41 15.66 -0.07 11.33
N THR A 42 15.97 -0.12 10.03
CA THR A 42 15.44 -1.17 9.15
C THR A 42 15.87 -2.58 9.58
N ALA A 43 16.97 -2.71 10.33
CA ALA A 43 17.42 -3.98 10.89
C ALA A 43 16.51 -4.51 12.00
N ASP A 44 15.73 -3.65 12.64
CA ASP A 44 14.79 -4.04 13.70
C ASP A 44 13.49 -4.62 13.13
N ILE A 45 13.20 -4.37 11.85
CA ILE A 45 11.95 -4.76 11.19
C ILE A 45 12.01 -6.23 10.76
N ASP A 46 11.21 -7.06 11.42
CA ASP A 46 11.12 -8.51 11.20
C ASP A 46 9.75 -8.95 10.68
N GLY A 47 8.83 -8.02 10.47
CA GLY A 47 7.53 -8.28 9.85
C GLY A 47 7.09 -7.20 8.87
N VAL A 48 6.35 -7.59 7.82
CA VAL A 48 5.73 -6.65 6.86
C VAL A 48 4.26 -7.01 6.62
N SER A 49 3.37 -6.02 6.70
CA SER A 49 1.97 -6.16 6.31
C SER A 49 1.54 -5.08 5.31
N THR A 50 0.81 -5.46 4.26
CA THR A 50 0.35 -4.50 3.26
C THR A 50 -0.99 -4.87 2.66
N TYR A 51 -1.67 -3.87 2.10
CA TYR A 51 -2.89 -4.02 1.33
C TYR A 51 -2.73 -3.31 -0.04
N PRO A 52 -3.21 -3.89 -1.16
CA PRO A 52 -3.92 -5.17 -1.31
C PRO A 52 -3.01 -6.40 -1.46
N GLY A 53 -1.69 -6.24 -1.38
CA GLY A 53 -0.73 -7.33 -1.51
C GLY A 53 -0.25 -7.62 -2.94
N PHE A 54 -0.88 -7.02 -3.94
CA PHE A 54 -0.43 -7.02 -5.34
C PHE A 54 -0.48 -5.61 -5.91
N GLY A 55 0.38 -5.33 -6.90
CA GLY A 55 0.35 -4.10 -7.69
C GLY A 55 -0.85 -4.10 -8.64
N GLY A 56 -2.05 -3.83 -8.14
CA GLY A 56 -3.28 -3.75 -8.92
C GLY A 56 -3.44 -2.41 -9.67
N SER A 57 -4.61 -2.19 -10.27
CA SER A 57 -4.94 -1.01 -11.11
C SER A 57 -4.78 0.36 -10.43
N PHE A 58 -4.66 0.39 -9.10
CA PHE A 58 -4.45 1.60 -8.29
C PHE A 58 -2.96 1.85 -7.97
N GLY A 59 -2.09 0.96 -8.45
CA GLY A 59 -0.65 0.93 -8.22
C GLY A 59 -0.26 0.88 -6.74
N GLY A 60 1.06 0.81 -6.52
CA GLY A 60 1.69 0.71 -5.20
C GLY A 60 2.76 -0.37 -5.17
N ALA A 61 3.70 -0.25 -4.22
CA ALA A 61 4.71 -1.28 -4.00
C ALA A 61 4.08 -2.55 -3.42
N MET A 62 4.58 -3.70 -3.85
CA MET A 62 4.31 -4.97 -3.20
C MET A 62 5.17 -5.14 -1.95
N GLY A 63 4.71 -5.95 -0.99
CA GLY A 63 5.51 -6.31 0.19
C GLY A 63 6.85 -6.94 -0.19
N ALA A 64 6.90 -7.70 -1.29
CA ALA A 64 8.14 -8.26 -1.83
C ALA A 64 9.08 -7.19 -2.43
N GLU A 65 8.54 -6.17 -3.11
CA GLU A 65 9.35 -5.06 -3.64
C GLU A 65 9.97 -4.25 -2.50
N LEU A 66 9.22 -4.01 -1.42
CA LEU A 66 9.76 -3.30 -0.25
C LEU A 66 10.80 -4.13 0.51
N HIS A 67 10.56 -5.44 0.66
CA HIS A 67 11.51 -6.36 1.27
C HIS A 67 12.86 -6.33 0.53
N GLU A 68 12.84 -6.43 -0.79
CA GLU A 68 14.05 -6.36 -1.61
C GLU A 68 14.73 -4.98 -1.52
N ALA A 69 13.95 -3.90 -1.64
CA ALA A 69 14.47 -2.54 -1.64
C ALA A 69 15.16 -2.15 -0.33
N LEU A 70 14.63 -2.61 0.81
CA LEU A 70 15.18 -2.31 2.14
C LEU A 70 16.06 -3.44 2.71
N ARG A 71 16.18 -4.57 1.99
CA ARG A 71 16.92 -5.78 2.42
C ARG A 71 16.55 -6.22 3.85
N LEU A 72 15.25 -6.26 4.13
CA LEU A 72 14.72 -6.59 5.45
C LEU A 72 14.94 -8.07 5.79
N SER A 73 15.16 -8.39 7.06
CA SER A 73 15.26 -9.77 7.55
C SER A 73 13.90 -10.21 8.12
N LEU A 74 12.98 -10.63 7.25
CA LEU A 74 11.59 -10.87 7.63
C LEU A 74 11.35 -12.30 8.13
N ASN A 75 10.77 -12.43 9.33
CA ASN A 75 10.23 -13.67 9.88
C ASN A 75 8.77 -13.89 9.46
N TRP A 76 8.04 -12.81 9.17
CA TRP A 76 6.62 -12.85 8.85
C TRP A 76 6.23 -11.83 7.79
N ARG A 77 5.29 -12.20 6.91
CA ARG A 77 4.73 -11.30 5.90
C ARG A 77 3.24 -11.57 5.68
N SER A 78 2.46 -10.51 5.47
CA SER A 78 1.03 -10.63 5.14
C SER A 78 0.59 -9.61 4.10
N ALA A 79 -0.25 -10.07 3.18
CA ALA A 79 -0.79 -9.29 2.09
C ALA A 79 -2.10 -9.92 1.63
N GLY A 80 -3.16 -9.15 1.41
CA GLY A 80 -4.41 -9.72 0.87
C GLY A 80 -5.57 -8.74 0.71
N VAL A 81 -6.35 -8.93 -0.35
CA VAL A 81 -7.57 -8.17 -0.66
C VAL A 81 -8.78 -8.56 0.16
N GLU A 82 -8.83 -9.79 0.67
CA GLU A 82 -9.94 -10.33 1.48
C GLU A 82 -9.95 -9.77 2.91
N THR A 83 -9.00 -8.90 3.22
CA THR A 83 -8.93 -8.21 4.50
C THR A 83 -9.87 -7.01 4.52
N ALA A 84 -10.20 -6.47 5.70
CA ALA A 84 -11.05 -5.30 5.88
C ALA A 84 -10.37 -4.00 5.39
N GLY A 85 -10.05 -3.93 4.09
CA GLY A 85 -9.29 -2.86 3.48
C GLY A 85 -7.90 -2.68 4.13
N PRO A 86 -7.36 -1.45 4.13
CA PRO A 86 -6.09 -1.14 4.78
C PRO A 86 -6.06 -1.45 6.29
N LEU A 87 -7.20 -1.39 6.99
CA LEU A 87 -7.29 -1.73 8.41
C LEU A 87 -7.04 -3.22 8.66
N GLY A 88 -7.33 -4.07 7.68
CA GLY A 88 -7.02 -5.49 7.75
C GLY A 88 -5.53 -5.79 7.84
N ALA A 89 -4.68 -5.00 7.17
CA ALA A 89 -3.22 -5.11 7.29
C ALA A 89 -2.74 -4.75 8.72
N VAL A 90 -3.35 -3.73 9.32
CA VAL A 90 -3.08 -3.36 10.72
C VAL A 90 -3.50 -4.47 11.68
N HIS A 91 -4.68 -5.06 11.47
CA HIS A 91 -5.16 -6.16 12.29
C HIS A 91 -4.23 -7.38 12.21
N ASN A 92 -3.80 -7.75 11.00
CA ASN A 92 -2.84 -8.85 10.80
C ASN A 92 -1.51 -8.58 11.50
N ALA A 93 -1.03 -7.33 11.48
CA ALA A 93 0.18 -6.94 12.20
C ALA A 93 0.02 -7.07 13.73
N ILE A 94 -1.11 -6.62 14.28
CA ILE A 94 -1.43 -6.77 15.71
C ILE A 94 -1.43 -8.25 16.10
N LEU A 95 -2.03 -9.11 15.29
CA LEU A 95 -2.04 -10.56 15.53
C LEU A 95 -0.64 -11.16 15.44
N ALA A 96 0.19 -10.75 14.48
CA ALA A 96 1.57 -11.22 14.36
C ALA A 96 2.42 -10.87 15.59
N VAL A 97 2.29 -9.65 16.11
CA VAL A 97 2.96 -9.22 17.35
C VAL A 97 2.41 -9.94 18.57
N ALA A 98 1.07 -10.06 18.68
CA ALA A 98 0.44 -10.70 19.82
C ALA A 98 0.80 -12.19 19.95
N THR A 99 1.01 -12.86 18.81
CA THR A 99 1.38 -14.28 18.69
C THR A 99 2.90 -14.53 18.68
N GLY A 100 3.72 -13.48 18.60
CA GLY A 100 5.18 -13.58 18.61
C GLY A 100 5.81 -13.99 17.28
N LEU A 101 5.07 -13.89 16.16
CA LEU A 101 5.60 -14.15 14.81
C LEU A 101 6.57 -13.06 14.33
N ALA A 102 6.43 -11.84 14.85
CA ALA A 102 7.30 -10.70 14.60
C ALA A 102 7.31 -9.77 15.82
N ARG A 103 8.40 -9.05 16.06
CA ARG A 103 8.51 -8.02 17.11
C ARG A 103 8.16 -6.63 16.59
N HIS A 104 8.59 -6.31 15.37
CA HIS A 104 8.36 -5.02 14.72
C HIS A 104 7.82 -5.25 13.31
N VAL A 105 6.54 -4.88 13.13
CA VAL A 105 5.84 -5.05 11.86
C VAL A 105 5.66 -3.70 11.18
N LEU A 106 6.22 -3.56 9.98
CA LEU A 106 5.98 -2.42 9.13
C LEU A 106 4.68 -2.60 8.35
N VAL A 107 3.71 -1.72 8.58
CA VAL A 107 2.43 -1.71 7.87
C VAL A 107 2.39 -0.56 6.88
N PHE A 108 2.12 -0.83 5.61
CA PHE A 108 2.11 0.23 4.60
C PHE A 108 1.01 0.07 3.54
N ARG A 109 0.61 1.21 2.99
CA ARG A 109 -0.25 1.33 1.80
C ARG A 109 0.30 2.43 0.89
N THR A 110 0.33 2.18 -0.41
CA THR A 110 0.79 3.16 -1.39
C THR A 110 -0.20 3.28 -2.54
N VAL A 111 -0.65 4.50 -2.82
CA VAL A 111 -1.55 4.82 -3.93
C VAL A 111 -0.81 5.78 -4.86
N VAL A 112 -0.83 5.52 -6.17
CA VAL A 112 -0.08 6.34 -7.15
C VAL A 112 -0.96 6.99 -8.23
N GLU A 113 -2.29 6.91 -8.11
CA GLU A 113 -3.22 7.50 -9.09
C GLU A 113 -3.00 9.00 -9.36
N GLY A 114 -2.59 9.77 -8.35
CA GLY A 114 -2.31 11.20 -8.49
C GLY A 114 -0.87 11.53 -8.86
N SER A 115 0.09 10.69 -8.46
CA SER A 115 1.51 11.06 -8.41
C SER A 115 2.23 11.03 -9.77
N GLY A 116 1.56 10.62 -10.85
CA GLY A 116 1.99 10.89 -12.23
C GLY A 116 3.40 10.42 -12.59
N GLY A 117 3.95 9.41 -11.90
CA GLY A 117 5.14 8.70 -12.34
C GLY A 117 4.87 8.06 -13.71
N PRO A 118 5.91 7.76 -14.52
CA PRO A 118 5.73 6.97 -15.72
C PRO A 118 5.02 5.69 -15.32
N LEU A 119 3.78 5.55 -15.78
CA LEU A 119 3.04 4.31 -15.72
C LEU A 119 4.03 3.27 -16.27
N ARG A 120 4.40 2.25 -15.48
CA ARG A 120 5.12 1.10 -16.05
C ARG A 120 4.32 0.74 -17.31
N PRO A 121 4.96 0.36 -18.44
CA PRO A 121 4.23 -0.27 -19.52
C PRO A 121 3.44 -1.45 -18.91
N GLY A 122 2.13 -1.28 -18.72
CA GLY A 122 1.26 -2.20 -17.98
C GLY A 122 0.69 -1.76 -16.61
N SER A 123 1.14 -0.66 -15.97
CA SER A 123 0.62 -0.21 -14.66
C SER A 123 -0.18 1.09 -14.69
N GLY A 124 -0.53 1.59 -15.87
CA GLY A 124 -1.63 2.52 -16.03
C GLY A 124 -2.15 2.48 -17.45
N GLY A 125 -3.45 2.70 -17.57
CA GLY A 125 -4.22 2.55 -18.80
C GLY A 125 -3.86 3.59 -19.86
N GLY A 126 -2.67 3.48 -20.42
CA GLY A 126 -2.12 4.39 -21.42
C GLY A 126 -1.13 3.71 -22.37
N GLY A 127 -1.27 2.40 -22.57
CA GLY A 127 -0.46 1.66 -23.54
C GLY A 127 -1.20 0.42 -24.00
N GLY A 128 -1.92 0.54 -25.11
CA GLY A 128 -2.25 -0.50 -26.13
C GLY A 128 -2.83 -1.86 -25.71
N GLY A 129 -2.98 -2.18 -24.43
CA GLY A 129 -3.39 -3.51 -23.96
C GLY A 129 -3.54 -3.65 -22.44
N GLY A 130 -3.22 -2.61 -21.65
CA GLY A 130 -3.54 -2.54 -20.22
C GLY A 130 -4.80 -1.69 -20.01
N MET A 131 -5.82 -2.25 -19.36
CA MET A 131 -7.16 -1.68 -19.08
C MET A 131 -8.22 -1.83 -20.19
N ALA A 132 -7.83 -1.97 -21.46
CA ALA A 132 -8.74 -2.41 -22.53
C ALA A 132 -8.92 -3.94 -22.47
N GLY A 133 -9.62 -4.41 -21.44
CA GLY A 133 -9.78 -5.83 -21.13
C GLY A 133 -9.92 -6.16 -19.65
N SER A 134 -10.21 -5.17 -18.79
CA SER A 134 -10.47 -5.42 -17.37
C SER A 134 -11.67 -6.34 -17.20
N ALA A 135 -11.46 -7.65 -17.06
CA ALA A 135 -12.55 -8.56 -16.70
C ALA A 135 -13.14 -8.15 -15.33
N GLY A 136 -14.46 -8.32 -15.17
CA GLY A 136 -15.16 -8.02 -13.92
C GLY A 136 -15.78 -6.60 -13.88
N PRO A 137 -16.20 -6.12 -12.70
CA PRO A 137 -17.06 -4.94 -12.58
C PRO A 137 -16.41 -3.64 -13.07
N PHE A 138 -15.08 -3.58 -13.13
CA PHE A 138 -14.35 -2.40 -13.61
C PHE A 138 -14.57 -2.11 -15.10
N GLN A 139 -14.91 -3.10 -15.95
CA GLN A 139 -15.22 -2.84 -17.37
C GLN A 139 -16.39 -1.88 -17.57
N PHE A 140 -17.33 -1.84 -16.62
CA PHE A 140 -18.51 -0.98 -16.68
C PHE A 140 -18.30 0.36 -15.99
N MET A 141 -17.17 0.56 -15.30
CA MET A 141 -16.87 1.80 -14.57
C MET A 141 -15.79 2.63 -15.27
N ILE A 142 -14.80 1.97 -15.86
CA ILE A 142 -13.67 2.62 -16.55
C ILE A 142 -14.10 3.52 -17.71
N PRO A 143 -15.02 3.11 -18.63
CA PRO A 143 -15.43 3.97 -19.75
C PRO A 143 -16.06 5.30 -19.32
N TYR A 144 -16.58 5.37 -18.08
CA TYR A 144 -17.23 6.55 -17.53
C TYR A 144 -16.31 7.38 -16.64
N GLY A 145 -14.99 7.14 -16.71
CA GLY A 145 -13.99 7.86 -15.89
C GLY A 145 -14.07 7.54 -14.40
N ALA A 146 -14.89 6.56 -14.01
CA ALA A 146 -15.09 6.15 -12.63
C ALA A 146 -14.14 5.00 -12.29
N ALA A 147 -12.85 5.15 -12.57
CA ALA A 147 -11.86 4.12 -12.26
C ALA A 147 -11.40 4.20 -10.79
N SER A 148 -11.45 5.40 -10.20
CA SER A 148 -10.95 5.69 -8.85
C SER A 148 -12.03 5.54 -7.78
N ALA A 149 -11.64 5.07 -6.59
CA ALA A 149 -12.50 5.09 -5.40
C ALA A 149 -13.03 6.50 -5.09
N ALA A 150 -12.25 7.53 -5.40
CA ALA A 150 -12.67 8.92 -5.23
C ALA A 150 -13.95 9.24 -6.03
N CYS A 151 -14.10 8.69 -7.24
CA CYS A 151 -15.28 8.92 -8.09
C CYS A 151 -16.56 8.39 -7.46
N TRP A 152 -16.52 7.19 -6.88
CA TRP A 152 -17.72 6.58 -6.28
C TRP A 152 -17.99 7.12 -4.88
N VAL A 153 -16.95 7.37 -4.07
CA VAL A 153 -17.11 8.01 -2.74
C VAL A 153 -17.70 9.41 -2.89
N ALA A 154 -17.29 10.18 -3.90
CA ALA A 154 -17.87 11.48 -4.18
C ALA A 154 -19.40 11.44 -4.38
N CYS A 155 -19.93 10.38 -5.01
CA CYS A 155 -21.38 10.21 -5.18
C CYS A 155 -22.11 10.10 -3.82
N TYR A 156 -21.51 9.42 -2.84
CA TYR A 156 -22.06 9.31 -1.48
C TYR A 156 -21.82 10.59 -0.66
N ALA A 157 -20.73 11.32 -0.93
CA ALA A 157 -20.37 12.54 -0.21
C ALA A 157 -21.16 13.80 -0.64
N ARG A 158 -22.00 13.74 -1.70
CA ARG A 158 -22.80 14.88 -2.18
C ARG A 158 -23.95 15.33 -1.25
N ARG A 159 -24.15 14.65 -0.13
CA ARG A 159 -25.27 14.92 0.80
C ARG A 159 -24.90 15.87 1.96
N HIS A 160 -23.66 16.33 2.00
CA HIS A 160 -23.14 17.30 2.97
C HIS A 160 -22.42 18.43 2.23
#